data_AF-A0A2A2QGU4-F1
#
_entry.id   AF-A0A2A2QGU4-F1
#
_cell.length_a   1.000
_cell.length_b   1.000
_cell.length_c   1.000
_cell.angle_alpha   90.00
_cell.angle_beta   90.00
_cell.angle_gamma   90.00
#
_symmetry.space_group_name_H-M   'P 1'
#
loop_
_entity.id
_entity.type
_entity.pdbx_description
1 polymer ?
#
loop_
_entity_poly.entity_id
_entity_poly.type
_entity_poly.pdbx_seq_one_letter_code
_entity_poly.pdbx_strand_id
1 'polypeptide(L)' 'MLLAAGISHLNAAPAGDGALKHVDPFIGTGFHGHTFPGATTPFGMVQLSPDTRTSGWDACGGY' A
#
# COMPACT_ATOMS: atom_id res chain seq x y z
N MET A 1 -35.63 18.96 -13.97
CA MET A 1 -35.51 18.55 -12.54
C MET A 1 -35.21 17.06 -12.57
N LEU A 2 -34.00 16.54 -12.32
CA LEU A 2 -32.84 17.02 -11.56
C LEU A 2 -31.54 16.67 -12.31
N LEU A 3 -30.49 17.45 -12.06
CA LEU A 3 -29.21 17.55 -12.75
C LEU A 3 -28.40 16.25 -12.88
N ALA A 4 -27.78 16.05 -14.04
CA ALA A 4 -26.52 15.34 -14.19
C ALA A 4 -25.41 16.14 -13.47
N ALA A 5 -25.17 15.85 -12.19
CA ALA A 5 -24.01 16.34 -11.48
C ALA A 5 -22.77 15.59 -12.01
N GLY A 6 -21.82 16.34 -12.55
CA GLY A 6 -20.67 15.83 -13.28
C GLY A 6 -19.85 14.81 -12.52
N ILE A 7 -19.53 13.71 -13.19
CA ILE A 7 -18.38 12.88 -12.85
C ILE A 7 -17.17 13.67 -13.35
N SER A 8 -16.71 14.62 -12.53
CA SER A 8 -15.37 15.17 -12.70
C SER A 8 -14.41 14.00 -12.62
N HIS A 9 -13.73 13.69 -13.72
CA HIS A 9 -12.61 12.76 -13.72
C HIS A 9 -11.72 13.13 -12.55
N LEU A 10 -11.58 12.22 -11.57
CA LEU A 10 -10.58 12.35 -10.52
C LEU A 10 -9.24 12.33 -11.26
N ASN A 11 -8.68 13.51 -11.49
CA ASN A 11 -7.35 13.65 -12.03
C ASN A 11 -6.41 13.04 -10.99
N ALA A 12 -5.96 11.80 -11.22
CA ALA A 12 -4.84 11.25 -10.48
C ALA A 12 -3.73 12.31 -10.55
N ALA A 13 -3.17 12.67 -9.40
CA ALA A 13 -2.02 13.56 -9.39
C ALA A 13 -1.02 13.01 -10.41
N PRO A 14 -0.51 13.84 -11.34
CA PRO A 14 0.46 13.36 -12.31
C PRO A 14 1.55 12.63 -11.55
N ALA A 15 1.96 11.46 -12.03
CA ALA A 15 3.15 10.75 -11.54
C ALA A 15 4.40 11.59 -11.92
N GLY A 16 4.47 12.82 -11.41
CA GLY A 16 5.65 13.63 -11.44
C GLY A 16 6.70 13.02 -10.52
N ASP A 17 7.88 13.61 -10.53
CA ASP A 17 9.06 13.20 -9.79
C ASP A 17 8.92 13.31 -8.24
N GLY A 18 7.76 12.99 -7.68
CA GLY A 18 7.47 13.01 -6.25
C GLY A 18 8.24 11.93 -5.49
N ALA A 19 8.47 12.20 -4.19
CA ALA A 19 9.25 11.33 -3.31
C ALA A 19 8.78 9.86 -3.31
N LEU A 20 7.49 9.61 -3.55
CA LEU A 20 6.89 8.28 -3.58
C LEU A 20 7.51 7.33 -4.61
N LYS A 21 8.07 7.86 -5.72
CA LYS A 21 8.73 7.03 -6.75
C LYS A 21 10.00 6.32 -6.25
N HIS A 22 10.56 6.77 -5.12
CA HIS A 22 11.76 6.20 -4.53
C HIS A 22 11.44 5.13 -3.46
N VAL A 23 10.16 4.90 -3.16
CA VAL A 23 9.73 3.92 -2.16
C VAL A 23 9.50 2.57 -2.84
N ASP A 24 10.20 1.54 -2.36
CA ASP A 24 9.98 0.15 -2.75
C ASP A 24 9.44 -0.66 -1.54
N PRO A 25 8.14 -1.01 -1.51
CA PRO A 25 7.53 -1.79 -0.42
C PRO A 25 8.07 -3.21 -0.26
N PHE A 26 8.83 -3.74 -1.23
CA PHE A 26 9.42 -5.08 -1.13
C PHE A 26 10.72 -5.10 -0.31
N ILE A 27 11.34 -3.95 -0.06
CA ILE A 27 12.52 -3.88 0.81
C ILE A 27 12.11 -4.27 2.23
N GLY A 28 12.72 -5.33 2.74
CA GLY A 28 12.47 -5.85 4.10
C GLY A 28 11.45 -6.98 4.18
N THR A 29 10.86 -7.43 3.07
CA THR A 29 9.90 -8.55 3.11
C THR A 29 10.56 -9.93 3.22
N GLY A 30 11.87 -10.02 2.91
CA GLY A 30 12.63 -11.26 3.03
C GLY A 30 13.31 -11.43 4.39
N PHE A 31 13.78 -12.65 4.66
CA PHE A 31 14.58 -13.01 5.84
C PHE A 31 13.95 -12.51 7.17
N HIS A 32 14.64 -11.62 7.90
CA HIS A 32 14.25 -11.14 9.23
C HIS A 32 13.78 -9.66 9.21
N GLY A 33 13.34 -9.15 8.07
CA GLY A 33 12.86 -7.77 7.98
C GLY A 33 11.42 -7.60 8.45
N HIS A 34 10.56 -8.59 8.20
CA HIS A 34 9.16 -8.67 8.65
C HIS A 34 8.28 -7.49 8.21
N THR A 35 8.58 -6.86 7.06
CA THR A 35 7.70 -5.87 6.43
C THR A 35 6.68 -6.54 5.52
N PHE A 36 5.72 -5.75 5.01
CA PHE A 36 4.66 -6.22 4.12
C PHE A 36 4.50 -5.21 2.96
N PRO A 37 4.22 -5.67 1.72
CA PRO A 37 4.15 -4.79 0.55
C PRO A 37 2.76 -4.17 0.34
N GLY A 38 1.77 -4.54 1.17
CA GLY A 38 0.39 -4.11 1.06
C GLY A 38 0.16 -2.61 1.29
N ALA A 39 -0.99 -2.13 0.81
CA ALA A 39 -1.36 -0.73 0.89
C ALA A 39 -1.76 -0.32 2.32
N THR A 40 -1.29 0.85 2.74
CA THR A 40 -1.71 1.52 3.98
C THR A 40 -1.57 3.04 3.84
N THR A 41 -2.29 3.80 4.65
CA THR A 41 -2.06 5.24 4.82
C THR A 41 -1.08 5.48 5.97
N PRO A 42 -0.38 6.63 6.02
CA PRO A 42 0.47 6.96 7.16
C PRO A 42 -0.30 6.82 8.49
N PHE A 43 0.17 5.94 9.37
CA PHE A 43 -0.43 5.64 10.68
C PHE A 43 -1.89 5.15 10.62
N GLY A 44 -2.29 4.56 9.49
CA GLY A 44 -3.64 4.03 9.29
C GLY A 44 -3.95 2.85 10.22
N MET A 45 -5.23 2.65 10.52
CA MET A 45 -5.69 1.50 11.32
C MET A 45 -5.70 0.19 10.52
N VAL A 46 -5.72 0.26 9.19
CA VAL A 46 -5.89 -0.89 8.30
C VAL A 46 -4.68 -1.05 7.42
N GLN A 47 -4.19 -2.27 7.33
CA GLN A 47 -2.99 -2.65 6.61
C GLN A 47 -3.31 -3.85 5.73
N LEU A 48 -3.77 -3.58 4.51
CA LEU A 48 -4.27 -4.60 3.60
C LEU A 48 -3.12 -5.14 2.75
N SER A 49 -2.70 -6.38 3.03
CA SER A 49 -1.58 -7.06 2.39
C SER A 49 -1.91 -8.53 2.10
N PRO A 50 -1.30 -9.16 1.09
CA PRO A 50 -1.34 -10.61 0.94
C PRO A 50 -0.58 -11.33 2.06
N ASP A 51 -1.06 -12.52 2.43
CA ASP A 51 -0.37 -13.46 3.31
C ASP A 51 0.24 -14.61 2.47
N THR A 52 1.53 -14.87 2.63
CA THR A 52 2.22 -16.02 2.01
C THR A 52 2.57 -17.10 3.03
N ARG A 53 2.75 -16.71 4.30
CA ARG A 53 3.07 -17.58 5.44
C ARG A 53 2.41 -17.01 6.69
N THR A 54 1.88 -17.88 7.54
CA THR A 54 1.10 -17.45 8.73
C THR A 54 1.61 -18.04 10.05
N SER A 55 2.78 -18.69 10.02
CA SER A 55 3.28 -19.50 11.13
C SER A 55 4.74 -19.18 11.44
N GLY A 56 5.02 -19.01 12.73
CA GLY A 56 6.37 -18.73 13.25
C GLY A 56 6.73 -17.25 13.22
N TRP A 57 7.82 -16.92 13.92
CA TRP A 57 8.27 -15.55 14.10
C TRP A 57 8.73 -14.90 12.78
N ASP A 58 9.32 -15.67 11.87
CA ASP A 58 9.77 -15.14 10.58
C ASP A 58 8.62 -14.56 9.74
N ALA A 59 7.40 -15.07 9.95
CA ALA A 59 6.20 -14.70 9.22
C ALA A 59 5.33 -13.65 9.93
N CYS A 60 5.86 -12.91 10.92
CA CYS A 60 5.09 -11.91 11.67
C CYS A 60 4.44 -10.82 10.78
N GLY A 61 5.04 -10.50 9.62
CA GLY A 61 4.50 -9.54 8.66
C GLY A 61 3.44 -10.12 7.71
N GLY A 62 3.19 -11.44 7.76
CA GLY A 62 2.27 -12.16 6.88
C GLY A 62 2.80 -12.46 5.47
N TYR A 63 3.74 -11.65 4.97
CA TYR A 63 4.30 -11.75 3.62
C TYR A 63 5.72 -12.32 3.57
#